data_AF-A0A8T2PY53-F1
#
_entry.id   AF-A0A8T2PY53-F1
#
_cell.length_a   1.000
_cell.length_b   1.000
_cell.length_c   1.000
_cell.angle_alpha   90.00
_cell.angle_beta   90.00
_cell.angle_gamma   90.00
#
_symmetry.space_group_name_H-M   'P 1'
#
loop_
_entity.id
_entity.type
_entity.pdbx_description
1 polymer ?
#
loop_
_entity_poly.entity_id
_entity_poly.type
_entity_poly.pdbx_seq_one_letter_code
_entity_poly.pdbx_strand_id
1 'polypeptide(L)'
;MQIDMRSGKEDGYDAITVSPHKFTGGPGAPGILLMRKSLYRLGKRPPSTCGGGTVAYVNGFNEEDTLYHDNIEEREQGGTPPILGNIRCALAFWVKESMGTTFIKQREDMYMKQAIRNLSSHTNVKILGDNKHDKGATLLGKPLDGSFVVKLLNDLFGIQARGGCACAGPYGHLLLDVNAELSLEIRDAILKGYNGLKPGWTRLSLCYTMSDEEVEYILSAIGFLARFGHRFLSLYDFDWHTGNWKFSHERFTCVVSCKKTNNQCNKLMQVTIPVSKEKYSERERFRHYLDAAKALCYFLPSSPLPRRPPADIDSSLVFFRV
;
A
#
# COMPACT_ATOMS: atom_id res chain seq x y z
N MET A 1 -13.19 -13.24 12.67
CA MET A 1 -14.53 -12.88 13.14
C MET A 1 -15.51 -13.81 12.46
N GLN A 2 -16.45 -14.40 13.19
CA GLN A 2 -17.59 -15.05 12.54
C GLN A 2 -18.49 -13.97 11.95
N ILE A 3 -18.92 -14.20 10.71
CA ILE A 3 -19.84 -13.30 10.02
C ILE A 3 -21.25 -13.80 10.32
N ASP A 4 -22.07 -12.94 10.93
CA ASP A 4 -23.46 -13.26 11.27
C ASP A 4 -24.42 -12.31 10.55
N MET A 5 -25.22 -12.86 9.63
CA MET A 5 -26.15 -12.12 8.76
C MET A 5 -27.47 -11.81 9.49
N ARG A 6 -27.45 -10.83 10.40
CA ARG A 6 -28.59 -10.43 11.27
C ARG A 6 -29.42 -9.26 10.70
N SER A 7 -30.04 -9.46 9.53
CA SER A 7 -30.86 -8.42 8.88
C SER A 7 -31.89 -7.75 9.80
N GLY A 8 -32.00 -6.42 9.68
CA GLY A 8 -32.92 -5.61 10.47
C GLY A 8 -32.49 -5.39 11.93
N LYS A 9 -31.32 -5.89 12.34
CA LYS A 9 -30.65 -5.47 13.58
C LYS A 9 -29.72 -4.31 13.31
N GLU A 10 -29.56 -3.42 14.29
CA GLU A 10 -28.74 -2.21 14.19
C GLU A 10 -27.28 -2.51 13.81
N ASP A 11 -26.73 -3.61 14.31
CA ASP A 11 -25.37 -4.08 14.09
C ASP A 11 -25.30 -5.33 13.17
N GLY A 12 -26.40 -5.65 12.48
CA GLY A 12 -26.52 -6.83 11.65
C GLY A 12 -26.18 -6.59 10.20
N TYR A 13 -25.54 -7.57 9.55
CA TYR A 13 -25.22 -7.48 8.13
C TYR A 13 -26.40 -7.96 7.25
N ASP A 14 -26.81 -7.11 6.31
CA ASP A 14 -27.78 -7.44 5.25
C ASP A 14 -27.10 -7.96 3.98
N ALA A 15 -25.92 -7.43 3.68
CA ALA A 15 -25.10 -7.81 2.54
C ALA A 15 -23.61 -7.66 2.87
N ILE A 16 -22.79 -8.51 2.26
CA ILE A 16 -21.36 -8.57 2.44
C ILE A 16 -20.72 -8.80 1.09
N THR A 17 -19.73 -7.96 0.77
CA THR A 17 -18.83 -8.20 -0.35
C THR A 17 -17.48 -8.63 0.15
N VAL A 18 -16.90 -9.64 -0.50
CA VAL A 18 -15.56 -10.14 -0.20
C VAL A 18 -14.76 -10.17 -1.50
N SER A 19 -13.51 -9.74 -1.40
CA SER A 19 -12.52 -9.83 -2.48
C SER A 19 -11.51 -10.94 -2.14
N PRO A 20 -11.65 -12.16 -2.68
CA PRO A 20 -10.80 -13.28 -2.34
C PRO A 20 -9.32 -13.05 -2.69
N HIS A 21 -9.00 -12.13 -3.61
CA HIS A 21 -7.61 -11.74 -3.93
C HIS A 21 -6.84 -11.16 -2.74
N LYS A 22 -7.50 -10.89 -1.60
CA LYS A 22 -6.87 -10.52 -0.33
C LYS A 22 -6.38 -11.72 0.49
N PHE A 23 -6.78 -12.94 0.13
CA PHE A 23 -6.34 -14.17 0.77
C PHE A 23 -5.17 -14.80 0.00
N THR A 24 -4.35 -15.57 0.72
CA THR A 24 -3.27 -16.36 0.12
C THR A 24 -3.82 -17.31 -0.94
N GLY A 25 -3.30 -17.22 -2.16
CA GLY A 25 -3.75 -18.00 -3.32
C GLY A 25 -4.99 -17.45 -4.04
N GLY A 26 -5.60 -16.37 -3.53
CA GLY A 26 -6.81 -15.77 -4.10
C GLY A 26 -6.65 -14.87 -5.34
N PRO A 27 -5.47 -14.34 -5.74
CA PRO A 27 -5.37 -13.57 -6.98
C PRO A 27 -5.91 -14.34 -8.20
N GLY A 28 -6.79 -13.69 -8.97
CA GLY A 28 -7.50 -14.29 -10.10
C GLY A 28 -8.87 -14.92 -9.77
N ALA A 29 -9.27 -14.94 -8.49
CA ALA A 29 -10.63 -15.31 -8.08
C ALA A 29 -11.62 -14.14 -8.28
N PRO A 30 -12.90 -14.42 -8.57
CA PRO A 30 -13.95 -13.40 -8.65
C PRO A 30 -14.30 -12.82 -7.27
N GLY A 31 -14.94 -11.65 -7.25
CA GLY A 31 -15.55 -11.13 -6.03
C GLY A 31 -16.77 -11.96 -5.61
N ILE A 32 -17.04 -12.01 -4.31
CA ILE A 32 -18.23 -12.65 -3.75
C ILE A 32 -19.15 -11.55 -3.22
N LEU A 33 -20.45 -11.66 -3.54
CA LEU A 33 -21.52 -10.93 -2.87
C LEU A 33 -22.42 -11.96 -2.17
N LEU A 34 -22.51 -11.86 -0.84
CA LEU A 34 -23.51 -12.55 -0.05
C LEU A 34 -24.56 -11.52 0.38
N MET A 35 -25.83 -11.75 0.08
CA MET A 35 -26.89 -10.84 0.49
C MET A 35 -28.15 -11.58 0.90
N ARG A 36 -28.93 -10.97 1.79
CA ARG A 36 -30.25 -11.48 2.16
C ARG A 36 -31.16 -11.50 0.93
N LYS A 37 -31.87 -12.60 0.73
CA LYS A 37 -32.83 -12.76 -0.38
C LYS A 37 -33.87 -11.65 -0.42
N SER A 38 -34.25 -11.10 0.75
CA SER A 38 -35.18 -9.97 0.86
C SER A 38 -34.67 -8.66 0.24
N LEU A 39 -33.36 -8.53 -0.03
CA LEU A 39 -32.80 -7.40 -0.76
C LEU A 39 -32.90 -7.57 -2.28
N TYR A 40 -33.13 -8.79 -2.77
CA TYR A 40 -33.27 -9.04 -4.20
C TYR A 40 -34.67 -8.66 -4.68
N ARG A 41 -34.84 -7.40 -5.09
CA ARG A 41 -36.13 -6.80 -5.45
C ARG A 41 -36.42 -6.77 -6.95
N LEU A 42 -35.56 -7.39 -7.78
CA LEU A 42 -35.73 -7.39 -9.23
C LEU A 42 -36.95 -8.23 -9.67
N GLY A 43 -37.40 -9.20 -8.88
CA GLY A 43 -38.59 -9.99 -9.19
C GLY A 43 -38.44 -10.70 -10.54
N LYS A 44 -39.26 -10.35 -11.53
CA LYS A 44 -39.17 -10.86 -12.91
C LYS A 44 -38.34 -9.97 -13.87
N ARG A 45 -37.78 -8.85 -13.40
CA ARG A 45 -37.01 -7.91 -14.22
C ARG A 45 -35.60 -8.41 -14.55
N PRO A 46 -34.94 -7.92 -15.62
CA PRO A 46 -33.59 -8.35 -15.98
C PRO A 46 -32.58 -8.29 -14.82
N PRO A 47 -31.60 -9.21 -14.76
CA PRO A 47 -30.52 -9.19 -13.77
C PRO A 47 -29.57 -8.01 -13.99
N SER A 48 -28.64 -7.80 -13.05
CA SER A 48 -27.66 -6.70 -13.13
C SER A 48 -26.76 -6.81 -14.35
N THR A 49 -26.40 -8.04 -14.75
CA THR A 49 -25.65 -8.33 -15.97
C THR A 49 -26.40 -9.40 -16.77
N CYS A 50 -26.91 -9.03 -17.94
CA CYS A 50 -27.59 -9.98 -18.83
C CYS A 50 -26.56 -10.79 -19.63
N GLY A 51 -26.91 -12.05 -19.93
CA GLY A 51 -26.09 -12.93 -20.76
C GLY A 51 -26.73 -14.31 -20.91
N GLY A 52 -26.12 -15.16 -21.76
CA GLY A 52 -26.52 -16.56 -21.87
C GLY A 52 -26.46 -17.25 -20.49
N GLY A 53 -27.38 -18.19 -20.24
CA GLY A 53 -27.47 -18.91 -18.97
C GLY A 53 -28.27 -18.18 -17.87
N THR A 54 -28.73 -16.95 -18.09
CA THR A 54 -29.59 -16.21 -17.12
C THR A 54 -31.09 -16.38 -17.35
N VAL A 55 -31.46 -16.95 -18.51
CA VAL A 55 -32.82 -17.08 -19.00
C VAL A 55 -33.22 -18.53 -19.21
N ALA A 56 -34.45 -18.85 -18.83
CA ALA A 56 -35.13 -20.07 -19.24
C ALA A 56 -35.67 -19.95 -20.68
N TYR A 57 -36.05 -18.74 -21.11
CA TYR A 57 -36.54 -18.49 -22.46
C TYR A 57 -36.32 -17.02 -22.87
N VAL A 58 -35.99 -16.82 -24.14
CA VAL A 58 -35.91 -15.50 -24.78
C VAL A 58 -36.35 -15.64 -26.23
N ASN A 59 -37.04 -14.63 -26.76
CA ASN A 59 -37.42 -14.55 -28.18
C ASN A 59 -36.93 -13.24 -28.80
N GLY A 60 -37.06 -13.12 -30.13
CA GLY A 60 -36.64 -11.92 -30.87
C GLY A 60 -37.77 -10.93 -31.19
N PHE A 61 -38.95 -11.09 -30.57
CA PHE A 61 -40.16 -10.34 -30.91
C PHE A 61 -40.57 -9.36 -29.82
N ASN A 62 -40.58 -9.78 -28.56
CA ASN A 62 -40.94 -8.94 -27.42
C ASN A 62 -40.08 -9.27 -26.19
N GLU A 63 -39.42 -8.27 -25.64
CA GLU A 63 -38.59 -8.42 -24.45
C GLU A 63 -39.40 -8.82 -23.20
N GLU A 64 -40.68 -8.44 -23.13
CA GLU A 64 -41.57 -8.78 -22.01
C GLU A 64 -41.83 -10.30 -21.89
N ASP A 65 -41.65 -11.05 -22.98
CA ASP A 65 -41.78 -12.51 -22.99
C ASP A 65 -40.53 -13.22 -22.45
N THR A 66 -39.46 -12.48 -22.13
CA THR A 66 -38.22 -13.06 -21.60
C THR A 66 -38.46 -13.66 -20.22
N LEU A 67 -38.21 -14.96 -20.10
CA LEU A 67 -38.33 -15.69 -18.85
C LEU A 67 -36.94 -15.88 -18.26
N TYR A 68 -36.63 -15.11 -17.22
CA TYR A 68 -35.41 -15.27 -16.44
C TYR A 68 -35.52 -16.41 -15.41
N HIS A 69 -34.38 -16.98 -15.01
CA HIS A 69 -34.37 -17.97 -13.94
C HIS A 69 -34.83 -17.38 -12.60
N ASP A 70 -35.57 -18.19 -11.83
CA ASP A 70 -36.02 -17.84 -10.47
C ASP A 70 -34.89 -17.98 -9.44
N ASN A 71 -33.88 -18.82 -9.73
CA ASN A 71 -32.67 -18.91 -8.91
C ASN A 71 -31.84 -17.64 -9.10
N ILE A 72 -31.65 -16.89 -8.01
CA ILE A 72 -30.95 -15.59 -8.00
C ILE A 72 -29.49 -15.75 -8.44
N GLU A 73 -28.81 -16.82 -8.01
CA GLU A 73 -27.38 -17.02 -8.32
C GLU A 73 -27.18 -17.30 -9.81
N GLU A 74 -27.97 -18.20 -10.38
CA GLU A 74 -27.95 -18.51 -11.82
C GLU A 74 -28.30 -17.28 -12.66
N ARG A 75 -29.29 -16.51 -12.22
CA ARG A 75 -29.77 -15.32 -12.93
C ARG A 75 -28.75 -14.18 -12.95
N GLU A 76 -27.94 -14.02 -11.90
CA GLU A 76 -26.89 -12.98 -11.85
C GLU A 76 -25.56 -13.46 -12.46
N GLN A 77 -25.48 -14.72 -12.93
CA GLN A 77 -24.27 -15.30 -13.51
C GLN A 77 -24.35 -15.33 -15.05
N GLY A 78 -24.33 -14.14 -15.65
CA GLY A 78 -24.37 -13.96 -17.10
C GLY A 78 -23.16 -14.52 -17.84
N GLY A 79 -23.42 -15.38 -18.82
CA GLY A 79 -22.40 -15.98 -19.69
C GLY A 79 -21.69 -17.17 -19.03
N THR A 80 -20.54 -17.55 -19.59
CA THR A 80 -19.73 -18.63 -19.01
C THR A 80 -19.14 -18.19 -17.68
N PRO A 81 -19.43 -18.89 -16.56
CA PRO A 81 -18.86 -18.56 -15.26
C PRO A 81 -17.32 -18.62 -15.28
N PRO A 82 -16.63 -17.87 -14.41
CA PRO A 82 -15.18 -17.98 -14.26
C PRO A 82 -14.80 -19.27 -13.52
N ILE A 83 -14.99 -20.44 -14.14
CA ILE A 83 -14.87 -21.77 -13.51
C ILE A 83 -13.55 -21.91 -12.74
N LEU A 84 -12.41 -21.62 -13.38
CA LEU A 84 -11.10 -21.68 -12.73
C LEU A 84 -10.96 -20.64 -11.59
N GLY A 85 -11.57 -19.47 -11.76
CA GLY A 85 -11.63 -18.45 -10.72
C GLY A 85 -12.44 -18.90 -9.50
N ASN A 86 -13.56 -19.60 -9.71
CA ASN A 86 -14.38 -20.17 -8.65
C ASN A 86 -13.63 -21.26 -7.87
N ILE A 87 -12.92 -22.14 -8.58
CA ILE A 87 -12.06 -23.16 -7.95
C ILE A 87 -10.96 -22.48 -7.13
N ARG A 88 -10.27 -21.47 -7.69
CA ARG A 88 -9.26 -20.69 -6.96
C ARG A 88 -9.83 -20.02 -5.72
N CYS A 89 -11.05 -19.48 -5.83
CA CYS A 89 -11.75 -18.88 -4.71
C CYS A 89 -11.94 -19.89 -3.58
N ALA A 90 -12.51 -21.06 -3.87
CA ALA A 90 -12.70 -22.14 -2.89
C ALA A 90 -11.37 -22.55 -2.23
N LEU A 91 -10.32 -22.74 -3.02
CA LEU A 91 -8.98 -23.10 -2.51
C LEU A 91 -8.40 -22.02 -1.58
N ALA A 92 -8.57 -20.73 -1.90
CA ALA A 92 -8.09 -19.64 -1.05
C ALA A 92 -8.80 -19.63 0.32
N PHE A 93 -10.10 -19.95 0.35
CA PHE A 93 -10.83 -20.12 1.61
C PHE A 93 -10.37 -21.36 2.38
N TRP A 94 -10.14 -22.50 1.71
CA TRP A 94 -9.61 -23.71 2.37
C TRP A 94 -8.22 -23.51 2.97
N VAL A 95 -7.33 -22.79 2.30
CA VAL A 95 -6.01 -22.41 2.86
C VAL A 95 -6.20 -21.59 4.14
N LYS A 96 -7.07 -20.57 4.10
CA LYS A 96 -7.38 -19.75 5.26
C LYS A 96 -8.00 -20.57 6.41
N GLU A 97 -8.87 -21.53 6.10
CA GLU A 97 -9.49 -22.41 7.10
C GLU A 97 -8.47 -23.36 7.72
N SER A 98 -7.60 -23.96 6.91
CA SER A 98 -6.53 -24.85 7.38
C SER A 98 -5.53 -24.13 8.29
N MET A 99 -5.25 -22.85 8.03
CA MET A 99 -4.42 -22.02 8.92
C MET A 99 -5.13 -21.65 10.22
N GLY A 100 -6.45 -21.52 10.20
CA GLY A 100 -7.27 -21.15 11.36
C GLY A 100 -7.31 -19.64 11.62
N THR A 101 -8.52 -19.08 11.74
CA THR A 101 -8.70 -17.63 11.93
C THR A 101 -8.15 -17.10 13.26
N THR A 102 -8.13 -17.93 14.30
CA THR A 102 -7.54 -17.59 15.60
C THR A 102 -6.03 -17.40 15.48
N PHE A 103 -5.34 -18.33 14.80
CA PHE A 103 -3.89 -18.24 14.59
C PHE A 103 -3.53 -17.01 13.74
N ILE A 104 -4.24 -16.79 12.63
CA ILE A 104 -4.05 -15.61 11.76
C ILE A 104 -4.18 -14.33 12.60
N LYS A 105 -5.26 -14.20 13.37
CA LYS A 105 -5.48 -13.03 14.23
C LYS A 105 -4.35 -12.85 15.25
N GLN A 106 -3.92 -13.92 15.91
CA GLN A 106 -2.84 -13.85 16.91
C GLN A 106 -1.52 -13.37 16.28
N ARG A 107 -1.16 -13.88 15.09
CA ARG A 107 0.04 -13.46 14.35
C ARG A 107 -0.06 -12.00 13.90
N GLU A 108 -1.20 -11.58 13.35
CA GLU A 108 -1.43 -10.18 12.96
C GLU A 108 -1.36 -9.24 14.17
N ASP A 109 -2.03 -9.58 15.28
CA ASP A 109 -2.01 -8.79 16.51
C ASP A 109 -0.58 -8.69 17.08
N MET A 110 0.21 -9.77 17.00
CA MET A 110 1.62 -9.78 17.41
C MET A 110 2.46 -8.81 16.57
N TYR A 111 2.39 -8.92 15.24
CA TYR A 111 3.12 -8.04 14.34
C TYR A 111 2.70 -6.58 14.46
N MET A 112 1.40 -6.31 14.61
CA MET A 112 0.90 -4.95 14.83
C MET A 112 1.45 -4.35 16.12
N LYS A 113 1.47 -5.11 17.23
CA LYS A 113 2.05 -4.65 18.51
C LYS A 113 3.54 -4.38 18.39
N GLN A 114 4.28 -5.26 17.70
CA GLN A 114 5.72 -5.08 17.46
C GLN A 114 5.99 -3.84 16.60
N ALA A 115 5.23 -3.65 15.52
CA ALA A 115 5.36 -2.50 14.64
C ALA A 115 5.04 -1.19 15.37
N ILE A 116 3.91 -1.10 16.07
CA ILE A 116 3.53 0.10 16.83
C ILE A 116 4.61 0.44 17.86
N ARG A 117 5.09 -0.55 18.63
CA ARG A 117 6.14 -0.34 19.64
C ARG A 117 7.43 0.18 19.01
N ASN A 118 7.88 -0.41 17.91
CA ASN A 118 9.12 -0.03 17.24
C ASN A 118 8.99 1.36 16.60
N LEU A 119 7.93 1.59 15.81
CA LEU A 119 7.75 2.85 15.09
C LEU A 119 7.53 4.03 16.04
N SER A 120 6.79 3.83 17.14
CA SER A 120 6.57 4.89 18.15
C SER A 120 7.84 5.29 18.90
N SER A 121 8.91 4.49 18.84
CA SER A 121 10.20 4.86 19.43
C SER A 121 10.99 5.88 18.58
N HIS A 122 10.56 6.14 17.34
CA HIS A 122 11.23 7.06 16.43
C HIS A 122 10.47 8.39 16.39
N THR A 123 11.11 9.48 16.83
CA THR A 123 10.53 10.83 16.85
C THR A 123 10.19 11.39 15.46
N ASN A 124 10.83 10.85 14.41
CA ASN A 124 10.64 11.26 13.02
C ASN A 124 9.59 10.41 12.28
N VAL A 125 8.82 9.60 13.00
CA VAL A 125 7.73 8.78 12.45
C VAL A 125 6.42 9.20 13.11
N LYS A 126 5.44 9.55 12.29
CA LYS A 126 4.05 9.75 12.72
C LYS A 126 3.21 8.58 12.22
N ILE A 127 2.56 7.87 13.12
CA ILE A 127 1.63 6.79 12.77
C ILE A 127 0.23 7.39 12.68
N LEU A 128 -0.38 7.34 11.50
CA LEU A 128 -1.71 7.91 11.27
C LEU A 128 -2.83 6.94 11.73
N GLY A 129 -3.95 7.49 12.22
CA GLY A 129 -5.13 6.76 12.67
C GLY A 129 -5.35 6.85 14.18
N ASP A 130 -6.39 6.18 14.68
CA ASP A 130 -6.73 6.16 16.11
C ASP A 130 -5.71 5.35 16.92
N ASN A 131 -4.67 6.04 17.39
CA ASN A 131 -3.67 5.48 18.28
C ASN A 131 -3.76 6.15 19.64
N LYS A 132 -4.24 5.42 20.64
CA LYS A 132 -4.14 5.79 22.07
C LYS A 132 -2.71 6.00 22.57
N HIS A 133 -1.71 5.64 21.74
CA HIS A 133 -0.28 5.79 21.99
C HIS A 133 0.36 6.92 21.18
N ASP A 134 -0.42 7.75 20.46
CA ASP A 134 0.10 8.91 19.78
C ASP A 134 0.56 9.95 20.83
N LYS A 135 1.80 9.79 21.28
CA LYS A 135 2.48 10.75 22.15
C LYS A 135 2.91 11.93 21.28
N GLY A 136 1.95 12.68 20.74
CA GLY A 136 2.10 13.95 20.05
C GLY A 136 3.50 14.16 19.45
N ALA A 137 3.92 13.28 18.55
CA ALA A 137 5.24 13.38 17.95
C ALA A 137 5.23 14.64 17.10
N THR A 138 5.77 15.73 17.64
CA THR A 138 5.97 16.96 16.89
C THR A 138 7.06 16.65 15.87
N LEU A 139 6.67 16.33 14.64
CA LEU A 139 7.61 16.17 13.54
C LEU A 139 8.38 17.49 13.41
N LEU A 140 9.70 17.42 13.56
CA LEU A 140 10.56 18.58 13.34
C LEU A 140 10.58 18.90 11.84
N GLY A 141 9.72 19.83 11.43
CA GLY A 141 9.56 20.29 10.04
C GLY A 141 8.74 19.33 9.16
N LYS A 142 8.77 19.57 7.85
CA LYS A 142 8.01 18.79 6.87
C LYS A 142 8.46 17.31 6.88
N PRO A 143 7.56 16.32 6.79
CA PRO A 143 7.92 14.91 6.63
C PRO A 143 8.59 14.62 5.29
N LEU A 144 9.13 13.40 5.13
CA LEU A 144 9.46 12.87 3.81
C LEU A 144 8.18 12.51 3.06
N ASP A 145 8.21 12.68 1.73
CA ASP A 145 7.09 12.25 0.88
C ASP A 145 6.85 10.75 1.00
N GLY A 146 5.58 10.35 1.03
CA GLY A 146 5.19 8.95 1.16
C GLY A 146 5.69 8.09 -0.01
N SER A 147 5.72 8.63 -1.23
CA SER A 147 6.26 7.94 -2.41
C SER A 147 7.78 7.89 -2.39
N PHE A 148 8.44 8.91 -1.84
CA PHE A 148 9.90 8.87 -1.64
C PHE A 148 10.33 7.77 -0.68
N VAL A 149 9.67 7.65 0.47
CA VAL A 149 9.97 6.60 1.45
C VAL A 149 9.76 5.21 0.82
N VAL A 150 8.71 5.02 0.03
CA VAL A 150 8.46 3.78 -0.72
C VAL A 150 9.58 3.51 -1.73
N LYS A 151 10.03 4.55 -2.43
CA LYS A 151 11.14 4.45 -3.39
C LYS A 151 12.43 4.01 -2.69
N LEU A 152 12.74 4.56 -1.52
CA LEU A 152 13.91 4.16 -0.72
C LEU A 152 13.78 2.73 -0.16
N LEU A 153 12.59 2.34 0.31
CA LEU A 153 12.32 0.97 0.76
C LEU A 153 12.60 -0.05 -0.36
N ASN A 154 12.18 0.27 -1.58
CA ASN A 154 12.46 -0.56 -2.75
C ASN A 154 13.95 -0.56 -3.12
N ASP A 155 14.54 0.63 -3.34
CA ASP A 155 15.87 0.75 -3.95
C ASP A 155 17.00 0.32 -3.00
N LEU A 156 16.85 0.53 -1.69
CA LEU A 156 17.88 0.17 -0.70
C LEU A 156 17.67 -1.22 -0.08
N PHE A 157 16.42 -1.65 0.06
CA PHE A 157 16.08 -2.80 0.89
C PHE A 157 15.29 -3.90 0.15
N GLY A 158 14.84 -3.64 -1.09
CA GLY A 158 13.97 -4.56 -1.82
C GLY A 158 12.59 -4.75 -1.17
N ILE A 159 12.16 -3.81 -0.32
CA ILE A 159 10.88 -3.87 0.39
C ILE A 159 9.82 -3.16 -0.44
N GLN A 160 8.74 -3.87 -0.77
CA GLN A 160 7.61 -3.31 -1.50
C GLN A 160 6.60 -2.70 -0.53
N ALA A 161 6.30 -1.42 -0.75
CA ALA A 161 5.30 -0.66 -0.01
C ALA A 161 4.45 0.17 -0.98
N ARG A 162 3.46 0.90 -0.47
CA ARG A 162 2.62 1.80 -1.30
C ARG A 162 2.62 3.21 -0.73
N GLY A 163 2.76 4.20 -1.61
CA GLY A 163 2.64 5.62 -1.31
C GLY A 163 1.29 6.17 -1.76
N GLY A 164 0.89 7.33 -1.23
CA GLY A 164 -0.32 8.05 -1.61
C GLY A 164 -1.41 8.01 -0.53
N CYS A 165 -2.66 8.19 -0.93
CA CYS A 165 -3.81 8.32 -0.01
C CYS A 165 -4.63 7.03 0.18
N ALA A 166 -4.09 5.87 -0.21
CA ALA A 166 -4.72 4.55 -0.02
C ALA A 166 -6.15 4.40 -0.59
N CYS A 167 -6.50 5.13 -1.66
CA CYS A 167 -7.86 5.23 -2.23
C CYS A 167 -8.90 5.79 -1.25
N ALA A 168 -8.46 6.51 -0.22
CA ALA A 168 -9.29 7.07 0.83
C ALA A 168 -9.05 8.58 0.93
N GLY A 169 -9.20 9.30 -0.19
CA GLY A 169 -8.93 10.74 -0.29
C GLY A 169 -9.56 11.57 0.83
N PRO A 170 -10.90 11.48 1.06
CA PRO A 170 -11.55 12.20 2.14
C PRO A 170 -11.01 11.86 3.53
N TYR A 171 -10.70 10.59 3.79
CA TYR A 171 -10.07 10.20 5.06
C TYR A 171 -8.64 10.72 5.17
N GLY A 172 -7.89 10.78 4.07
CA GLY A 172 -6.59 11.41 3.99
C GLY A 172 -6.63 12.89 4.33
N HIS A 173 -7.69 13.62 3.94
CA HIS A 173 -7.87 15.02 4.32
C HIS A 173 -8.02 15.16 5.84
N LEU A 174 -8.81 14.28 6.47
CA LEU A 174 -8.95 14.25 7.93
C LEU A 174 -7.63 13.91 8.64
N LEU A 175 -6.87 12.94 8.12
CA LEU A 175 -5.61 12.51 8.74
C LEU A 175 -4.46 13.51 8.60
N LEU A 176 -4.49 14.34 7.56
CA LEU A 176 -3.44 15.29 7.20
C LEU A 176 -3.86 16.74 7.42
N ASP A 177 -4.97 16.96 8.13
CA ASP A 177 -5.52 18.28 8.48
C ASP A 177 -5.73 19.19 7.26
N VAL A 178 -6.20 18.62 6.14
CA VAL A 178 -6.53 19.35 4.91
C VAL A 178 -7.97 19.87 5.00
N ASN A 179 -8.11 21.17 5.25
CA ASN A 179 -9.41 21.85 5.28
C ASN A 179 -9.97 22.10 3.86
N ALA A 180 -11.16 22.70 3.78
CA ALA A 180 -11.86 22.93 2.53
C ALA A 180 -11.08 23.88 1.60
N GLU A 181 -10.52 24.96 2.13
CA GLU A 181 -9.74 25.95 1.38
C GLU A 181 -8.49 25.31 0.78
N LEU A 182 -7.69 24.65 1.61
CA LEU A 182 -6.46 23.97 1.20
C LEU A 182 -6.74 22.84 0.20
N SER A 183 -7.85 22.13 0.37
CA SER A 183 -8.29 21.12 -0.61
C SER A 183 -8.53 21.73 -2.00
N LEU A 184 -9.09 22.93 -2.09
CA LEU A 184 -9.34 23.61 -3.36
C LEU A 184 -8.03 24.10 -3.98
N GLU A 185 -7.10 24.63 -3.17
CA GLU A 185 -5.78 25.05 -3.65
C GLU A 185 -4.97 23.87 -4.21
N ILE A 186 -4.99 22.71 -3.53
CA ILE A 186 -4.37 21.47 -4.03
C ILE A 186 -5.01 21.05 -5.36
N ARG A 187 -6.35 21.10 -5.46
CA ARG A 187 -7.06 20.77 -6.71
C ARG A 187 -6.63 21.70 -7.85
N ASP A 188 -6.54 23.00 -7.60
CA ASP A 188 -6.19 23.98 -8.63
C ASP A 188 -4.74 23.79 -9.11
N ALA A 189 -3.82 23.41 -8.22
CA ALA A 189 -2.47 23.03 -8.60
C ALA A 189 -2.42 21.73 -9.43
N ILE A 190 -3.25 20.74 -9.09
CA ILE A 190 -3.40 19.50 -9.89
C ILE A 190 -3.97 19.80 -11.28
N LEU A 191 -4.92 20.74 -11.41
CA LEU A 191 -5.46 21.17 -12.70
C LEU A 191 -4.40 21.84 -13.59
N LYS A 192 -3.40 22.49 -12.99
CA LYS A 192 -2.21 23.01 -13.70
C LYS A 192 -1.20 21.93 -14.08
N GLY A 193 -1.48 20.67 -13.73
CA GLY A 193 -0.64 19.51 -14.06
C GLY A 193 0.33 19.08 -12.96
N TYR A 194 0.28 19.67 -11.76
CA TYR A 194 1.19 19.34 -10.65
C TYR A 194 0.65 18.20 -9.77
N ASN A 195 0.57 16.98 -10.31
CA ASN A 195 0.07 15.84 -9.53
C ASN A 195 0.94 15.45 -8.35
N GLY A 196 2.22 15.87 -8.32
CA GLY A 196 3.13 15.61 -7.22
C GLY A 196 2.75 16.28 -5.90
N LEU A 197 1.82 17.24 -5.92
CA LEU A 197 1.31 17.89 -4.70
C LEU A 197 0.23 17.08 -3.99
N LYS A 198 -0.20 15.95 -4.55
CA LYS A 198 -1.21 15.09 -3.92
C LYS A 198 -0.70 14.62 -2.55
N PRO A 199 -1.36 14.98 -1.44
CA PRO A 199 -0.92 14.57 -0.12
C PRO A 199 -1.09 13.05 0.05
N GLY A 200 -0.22 12.45 0.86
CA GLY A 200 -0.21 11.02 1.06
C GLY A 200 0.77 10.56 2.12
N TRP A 201 0.77 9.27 2.38
CA TRP A 201 1.63 8.62 3.36
C TRP A 201 2.17 7.31 2.80
N THR A 202 3.17 6.76 3.47
CA THR A 202 3.63 5.39 3.22
C THR A 202 2.73 4.41 3.96
N ARG A 203 2.20 3.42 3.25
CA ARG A 203 1.47 2.29 3.82
C ARG A 203 2.24 1.01 3.57
N LEU A 204 2.46 0.26 4.65
CA LEU A 204 3.00 -1.09 4.63
C LEU A 204 2.00 -2.06 5.27
N SER A 205 1.99 -3.30 4.80
CA SER A 205 1.12 -4.35 5.32
C SER A 205 1.97 -5.55 5.72
N LEU A 206 1.93 -5.91 7.00
CA LEU A 206 2.59 -7.11 7.52
C LEU A 206 1.63 -8.27 7.40
N CYS A 207 1.98 -9.28 6.59
CA CYS A 207 1.15 -10.45 6.40
C CYS A 207 1.49 -11.50 7.47
N TYR A 208 0.49 -12.22 7.98
CA TYR A 208 0.69 -13.30 8.95
C TYR A 208 1.56 -14.46 8.43
N THR A 209 1.76 -14.55 7.10
CA THR A 209 2.64 -15.54 6.46
C THR A 209 4.12 -15.14 6.45
N MET A 210 4.45 -13.89 6.78
CA MET A 210 5.84 -13.46 6.87
C MET A 210 6.55 -14.15 8.04
N SER A 211 7.86 -14.33 7.93
CA SER A 211 8.69 -14.77 9.05
C SER A 211 8.96 -13.63 10.04
N ASP A 212 9.39 -13.98 11.25
CA ASP A 212 9.73 -12.98 12.26
C ASP A 212 10.96 -12.16 11.82
N GLU A 213 11.90 -12.80 11.10
CA GLU A 213 13.08 -12.18 10.51
C GLU A 213 12.72 -11.15 9.43
N GLU A 214 11.73 -11.44 8.58
CA GLU A 214 11.25 -10.49 7.57
C GLU A 214 10.63 -9.26 8.23
N VAL A 215 9.80 -9.46 9.27
CA VAL A 215 9.18 -8.35 10.01
C VAL A 215 10.24 -7.51 10.72
N GLU A 216 11.23 -8.13 11.37
CA GLU A 216 12.33 -7.41 12.02
C GLU A 216 13.16 -6.61 11.00
N TYR A 217 13.43 -7.19 9.84
CA TYR A 217 14.15 -6.52 8.75
C TYR A 217 13.39 -5.30 8.24
N ILE A 218 12.08 -5.44 8.00
CA ILE A 218 11.21 -4.33 7.55
C ILE A 218 11.20 -3.20 8.57
N LEU A 219 11.00 -3.51 9.86
CA LEU A 219 11.00 -2.50 10.92
C LEU A 219 12.37 -1.82 11.07
N SER A 220 13.46 -2.58 10.93
CA SER A 220 14.83 -2.05 10.94
C SER A 220 15.09 -1.10 9.77
N ALA A 221 14.59 -1.43 8.57
CA ALA A 221 14.69 -0.58 7.39
C ALA A 221 13.89 0.73 7.58
N ILE A 222 12.67 0.66 8.11
CA ILE A 222 11.88 1.86 8.43
C ILE A 222 12.60 2.71 9.48
N GLY A 223 13.13 2.08 10.54
CA GLY A 223 13.90 2.79 11.56
C GLY A 223 15.21 3.42 11.04
N PHE A 224 15.82 2.84 10.01
CA PHE A 224 16.92 3.47 9.29
C PHE A 224 16.45 4.71 8.52
N LEU A 225 15.37 4.61 7.74
CA LEU A 225 14.82 5.74 6.99
C LEU A 225 14.30 6.87 7.88
N ALA A 226 13.71 6.55 9.03
CA ALA A 226 13.31 7.53 10.02
C ALA A 226 14.49 8.40 10.52
N ARG A 227 15.69 7.83 10.59
CA ARG A 227 16.90 8.53 11.05
C ARG A 227 17.68 9.19 9.93
N PHE A 228 17.74 8.57 8.75
CA PHE A 228 18.70 8.91 7.72
C PHE A 228 18.08 9.13 6.33
N GLY A 229 16.80 8.84 6.15
CA GLY A 229 16.13 8.87 4.84
C GLY A 229 16.19 10.23 4.16
N HIS A 230 16.17 11.33 4.92
CA HIS A 230 16.28 12.68 4.36
C HIS A 230 17.60 12.90 3.64
N ARG A 231 18.70 12.28 4.07
CA ARG A 231 20.01 12.42 3.43
C ARG A 231 20.02 11.91 1.98
N PHE A 232 19.14 10.98 1.65
CA PHE A 232 19.03 10.41 0.32
C PHE A 232 18.38 11.36 -0.69
N LEU A 233 17.74 12.46 -0.27
CA LEU A 233 17.16 13.45 -1.19
C LEU A 233 18.18 13.98 -2.21
N SER A 234 19.46 14.06 -1.84
CA SER A 234 20.53 14.49 -2.75
C SER A 234 20.77 13.54 -3.94
N LEU A 235 20.30 12.28 -3.85
CA LEU A 235 20.48 11.27 -4.90
C LEU A 235 19.27 11.12 -5.83
N TYR A 236 18.13 11.75 -5.52
CA TYR A 236 16.89 11.53 -6.27
C TYR A 236 16.33 12.83 -6.82
N ASP A 237 15.70 12.77 -7.98
CA ASP A 237 14.93 13.83 -8.60
C ASP A 237 13.44 13.62 -8.35
N PHE A 238 12.74 14.70 -8.02
CA PHE A 238 11.29 14.71 -7.85
C PHE A 238 10.66 15.36 -9.07
N ASP A 239 9.72 14.64 -9.69
CA ASP A 239 8.92 15.14 -10.79
C ASP A 239 7.62 15.72 -10.26
N TRP A 240 7.49 17.05 -10.30
CA TRP A 240 6.31 17.78 -9.83
C TRP A 240 5.03 17.45 -10.60
N HIS A 241 5.14 17.04 -11.86
CA HIS A 241 3.98 16.75 -12.69
C HIS A 241 3.41 15.37 -12.42
N THR A 242 4.27 14.39 -12.12
CA THR A 242 3.86 13.00 -11.90
C THR A 242 3.83 12.59 -10.43
N GLY A 243 4.61 13.26 -9.56
CA GLY A 243 4.84 12.87 -8.17
C GLY A 243 5.87 11.75 -8.00
N ASN A 244 6.60 11.40 -9.06
CA ASN A 244 7.55 10.29 -9.02
C ASN A 244 8.94 10.73 -8.55
N TRP A 245 9.62 9.82 -7.85
CA TRP A 245 11.02 9.96 -7.46
C TRP A 245 11.91 9.09 -8.33
N LYS A 246 12.91 9.70 -8.97
CA LYS A 246 13.86 9.03 -9.86
C LYS A 246 15.27 9.10 -9.29
N PHE A 247 15.95 7.96 -9.23
CA PHE A 247 17.35 7.91 -8.83
C PHE A 247 18.25 8.56 -9.91
N SER A 248 19.17 9.41 -9.49
CA SER A 248 20.13 10.08 -10.36
C SER A 248 21.51 9.42 -10.28
N HIS A 249 21.86 8.67 -11.34
CA HIS A 249 23.16 8.03 -11.45
C HIS A 249 24.31 9.05 -11.47
N GLU A 250 24.12 10.19 -12.11
CA GLU A 250 25.11 11.26 -12.19
C GLU A 250 25.43 11.85 -10.81
N ARG A 251 24.40 12.13 -9.99
CA ARG A 251 24.63 12.61 -8.63
C ARG A 251 25.29 11.56 -7.75
N PHE A 252 24.91 10.30 -7.93
CA PHE A 252 25.57 9.20 -7.24
C PHE A 252 27.05 9.11 -7.59
N THR A 253 27.40 9.12 -8.88
CA THR A 253 28.80 9.07 -9.31
C THR A 253 29.59 10.29 -8.86
N CYS A 254 28.97 11.48 -8.83
CA CYS A 254 29.57 12.69 -8.27
C CYS A 254 29.89 12.53 -6.77
N VAL A 255 28.91 12.09 -5.95
CA VAL A 255 29.12 11.86 -4.50
C VAL A 255 30.22 10.84 -4.24
N VAL A 256 30.24 9.74 -5.00
CA VAL A 256 31.27 8.70 -4.88
C VAL A 256 32.63 9.21 -5.35
N SER A 257 32.69 9.99 -6.43
CA SER A 257 33.94 10.50 -7.00
C SER A 257 34.57 11.62 -6.18
N CYS A 258 33.78 12.53 -5.61
CA CYS A 258 34.27 13.62 -4.76
C CYS A 258 34.89 13.13 -3.44
N LYS A 259 34.63 11.88 -3.02
CA LYS A 259 35.18 11.28 -1.80
C LYS A 259 36.32 10.27 -2.07
N LYS A 260 36.92 10.28 -3.26
CA LYS A 260 38.05 9.42 -3.69
C LYS A 260 39.40 9.69 -3.00
N THR A 261 39.41 10.15 -1.75
CA THR A 261 40.61 10.16 -0.91
C THR A 261 40.52 9.03 0.13
N ASN A 262 41.25 7.94 -0.12
CA ASN A 262 41.51 6.74 0.72
C ASN A 262 40.42 5.64 0.87
N ASN A 263 40.93 4.43 1.21
CA ASN A 263 40.37 3.07 1.50
C ASN A 263 38.85 2.84 1.68
N GLN A 264 38.03 3.86 1.92
CA GLN A 264 36.59 3.76 2.14
C GLN A 264 35.81 3.45 0.85
N CYS A 265 36.31 3.84 -0.33
CA CYS A 265 35.68 3.54 -1.61
C CYS A 265 35.68 2.02 -1.93
N ASN A 266 36.74 1.30 -1.54
CA ASN A 266 36.83 -0.15 -1.68
C ASN A 266 35.81 -0.88 -0.80
N LYS A 267 35.54 -0.34 0.40
CA LYS A 267 34.52 -0.89 1.31
C LYS A 267 33.11 -0.67 0.77
N LEU A 268 32.85 0.46 0.11
CA LEU A 268 31.56 0.70 -0.57
C LEU A 268 31.35 -0.33 -1.70
N MET A 269 32.36 -0.53 -2.55
CA MET A 269 32.25 -1.48 -3.66
C MET A 269 32.11 -2.94 -3.20
N GLN A 270 32.75 -3.34 -2.10
CA GLN A 270 32.58 -4.68 -1.52
C GLN A 270 31.19 -4.91 -0.92
N VAL A 271 30.54 -3.87 -0.38
CA VAL A 271 29.20 -3.94 0.24
C VAL A 271 28.07 -3.74 -0.80
N THR A 272 28.39 -3.36 -2.03
CA THR A 272 27.40 -3.21 -3.11
C THR A 272 27.36 -4.44 -4.03
N ILE A 273 28.13 -5.50 -3.74
CA ILE A 273 28.13 -6.73 -4.54
C ILE A 273 26.80 -7.45 -4.31
N PRO A 274 26.06 -7.84 -5.38
CA PRO A 274 24.81 -8.55 -5.24
C PRO A 274 25.00 -9.85 -4.45
N VAL A 275 24.32 -9.96 -3.30
CA VAL A 275 24.32 -11.18 -2.50
C VAL A 275 23.43 -12.22 -3.18
N SER A 276 24.01 -13.32 -3.66
CA SER A 276 23.25 -14.42 -4.27
C SER A 276 22.35 -15.11 -3.24
N LYS A 277 21.11 -15.43 -3.63
CA LYS A 277 20.16 -16.19 -2.81
C LYS A 277 20.67 -17.59 -2.44
N GLU A 278 21.52 -18.18 -3.27
CA GLU A 278 21.98 -19.57 -3.10
C GLU A 278 23.13 -19.71 -2.10
N LYS A 279 23.79 -18.60 -1.74
CA LYS A 279 25.01 -18.62 -0.91
C LYS A 279 24.84 -18.12 0.52
N TYR A 280 23.72 -17.46 0.84
CA TYR A 280 23.53 -16.78 2.12
C TYR A 280 22.14 -17.02 2.68
N SER A 281 22.07 -17.17 4.01
CA SER A 281 20.78 -17.20 4.72
C SER A 281 20.04 -15.87 4.57
N GLU A 282 18.72 -15.89 4.78
CA GLU A 282 17.89 -14.67 4.71
C GLU A 282 18.38 -13.60 5.68
N ARG A 283 18.72 -14.00 6.91
CA ARG A 283 19.23 -13.10 7.93
C ARG A 283 20.54 -12.42 7.52
N GLU A 284 21.43 -13.14 6.87
CA GLU A 284 22.69 -12.57 6.36
C GLU A 284 22.44 -11.58 5.22
N ARG A 285 21.50 -11.89 4.33
CA ARG A 285 21.09 -10.99 3.25
C ARG A 285 20.49 -9.69 3.81
N PHE A 286 19.55 -9.79 4.75
CA PHE A 286 18.94 -8.63 5.42
C PHE A 286 19.97 -7.74 6.11
N ARG A 287 20.92 -8.36 6.83
CA ARG A 287 22.03 -7.63 7.45
C ARG A 287 22.88 -6.91 6.39
N HIS A 288 23.20 -7.59 5.29
CA HIS A 288 23.99 -6.99 4.22
C HIS A 288 23.31 -5.77 3.60
N TYR A 289 22.01 -5.83 3.29
CA TYR A 289 21.26 -4.67 2.76
C TYR A 289 21.26 -3.49 3.75
N LEU A 290 21.07 -3.77 5.05
CA LEU A 290 21.16 -2.74 6.09
C LEU A 290 22.55 -2.10 6.18
N ASP A 291 23.60 -2.91 6.10
CA ASP A 291 24.97 -2.42 6.18
C ASP A 291 25.38 -1.64 4.92
N ALA A 292 24.87 -2.02 3.74
CA ALA A 292 25.00 -1.27 2.51
C ALA A 292 24.34 0.11 2.59
N ALA A 293 23.10 0.17 3.06
CA ALA A 293 22.39 1.42 3.25
C ALA A 293 23.11 2.34 4.25
N LYS A 294 23.61 1.80 5.37
CA LYS A 294 24.44 2.55 6.33
C LYS A 294 25.72 3.06 5.68
N ALA A 295 26.45 2.22 4.96
CA ALA A 295 27.68 2.59 4.27
C ALA A 295 27.40 3.77 3.33
N LEU A 296 26.39 3.68 2.46
CA LEU A 296 25.97 4.76 1.55
C LEU A 296 25.63 6.06 2.30
N CYS A 297 24.86 5.97 3.40
CA CYS A 297 24.48 7.12 4.20
C CYS A 297 25.68 7.94 4.73
N TYR A 298 26.81 7.29 5.06
CA TYR A 298 28.02 8.00 5.49
C TYR A 298 28.61 8.91 4.40
N PHE A 299 28.35 8.60 3.12
CA PHE A 299 28.83 9.43 2.01
C PHE A 299 27.90 10.61 1.73
N LEU A 300 26.68 10.60 2.25
CA LEU A 300 25.67 11.63 1.99
C LEU A 300 25.74 12.79 2.99
N PRO A 301 25.41 14.03 2.56
CA PRO A 301 25.37 15.18 3.43
C PRO A 301 24.36 14.98 4.57
N SER A 302 24.68 15.48 5.76
CA SER A 302 23.77 15.38 6.92
C SER A 302 22.49 16.18 6.74
N SER A 303 22.59 17.31 6.04
CA SER A 303 21.49 18.20 5.70
C SER A 303 21.58 18.53 4.21
N PRO A 304 20.87 17.81 3.34
CA PRO A 304 20.81 18.15 1.92
C PRO A 304 20.12 19.50 1.73
N LEU A 305 20.55 20.23 0.69
CA LEU A 305 19.93 21.51 0.35
C LEU A 305 18.48 21.29 -0.07
N PRO A 306 17.52 22.06 0.50
CA PRO A 306 16.13 21.96 0.10
C PRO A 306 15.97 22.44 -1.34
N ARG A 307 15.17 21.72 -2.11
CA ARG A 307 14.76 22.17 -3.44
C ARG A 307 13.59 23.12 -3.34
N ARG A 308 13.61 24.13 -4.20
CA ARG A 308 12.50 25.05 -4.36
C ARG A 308 11.43 24.42 -5.25
N PRO A 309 10.15 24.58 -4.93
CA PRO A 309 9.08 24.25 -5.86
C PRO A 309 9.18 25.13 -7.12
N PRO A 310 8.50 24.74 -8.22
CA PRO A 310 8.28 25.61 -9.37
C PRO A 310 7.76 26.99 -8.94
N ALA A 311 8.11 28.04 -9.69
CA ALA A 311 7.84 29.43 -9.29
C ALA A 311 6.35 29.77 -9.17
N ASP A 312 5.49 29.02 -9.84
CA ASP A 312 4.03 29.13 -9.87
C ASP A 312 3.31 28.23 -8.85
N ILE A 313 4.08 27.52 -8.00
CA ILE A 313 3.58 26.74 -6.87
C ILE A 313 3.89 27.45 -5.57
N ASP A 314 2.86 27.70 -4.76
CA ASP A 314 3.06 28.17 -3.39
C ASP A 314 3.73 27.07 -2.55
N SER A 315 4.83 27.45 -1.90
CA SER A 315 5.58 26.62 -0.97
C SER A 315 4.77 26.11 0.23
N SER A 316 3.66 26.78 0.57
CA SER A 316 2.70 26.35 1.60
C SER A 316 2.00 25.04 1.23
N LEU A 317 1.78 24.78 -0.06
CA LEU A 317 1.11 23.59 -0.59
C LEU A 317 1.99 22.33 -0.59
N VAL A 318 3.29 22.49 -0.32
CA VAL A 318 4.23 21.36 -0.32
C VAL A 318 4.29 20.76 1.08
N PHE A 319 3.61 19.64 1.33
CA PHE A 319 3.55 19.00 2.66
C PHE A 319 4.80 18.21 3.06
N PHE A 320 5.81 18.14 2.18
CA PHE A 320 6.97 17.26 2.35
C PHE A 320 8.29 17.95 1.98
N ARG A 321 9.40 17.28 2.29
CA ARG A 321 10.75 17.72 1.90
C ARG A 321 11.05 17.33 0.44
N VAL A 322 11.63 18.26 -0.32
CA VAL A 322 12.12 18.07 -1.70
C VAL A 322 13.56 18.51 -1.82
#